data_AF-A0A1F4CIL3-F1
#
_entry.id   AF-A0A1F4CIL3-F1
#
_cell.length_a   1.000
_cell.length_b   1.000
_cell.length_c   1.000
_cell.angle_alpha   90.00
_cell.angle_beta   90.00
_cell.angle_gamma   90.00
#
_symmetry.space_group_name_H-M   'P 1'
#
loop_
_entity.id
_entity.type
_entity.pdbx_description
1 polymer ?
#
loop_
_entity_poly.entity_id
_entity_poly.type
_entity_poly.pdbx_seq_one_letter_code
_entity_poly.pdbx_strand_id
1 'polypeptide(L)' 'MPPTAIDLSHKQVLDAMLLKLSGVEAGEMTGLLAYFVGKKMFACICNGGVGVRLSASEF' A
#
# COMPACT_ATOMS: atom_id res chain seq x y z
N MET A 1 -1.62 20.74 12.92
CA MET A 1 -0.35 20.29 12.28
C MET A 1 -0.66 20.01 10.82
N PRO A 2 0.10 20.56 9.87
CA PRO A 2 -0.17 20.34 8.45
C PRO A 2 0.03 18.85 8.11
N PRO A 3 -0.79 18.26 7.22
CA PRO A 3 -0.58 16.90 6.76
C PRO A 3 0.76 16.85 6.05
N THR A 4 1.74 16.27 6.74
CA THR A 4 3.09 16.06 6.28
C THR A 4 3.02 15.35 4.94
N ALA A 5 3.69 15.92 3.93
CA ALA A 5 3.83 15.37 2.60
C ALA A 5 3.87 13.85 2.69
N ILE A 6 2.91 13.18 2.05
CA ILE A 6 2.95 11.73 1.82
C ILE A 6 4.35 11.50 1.26
N ASP A 7 5.23 10.93 2.09
CA ASP A 7 6.63 10.80 1.74
C ASP A 7 6.67 9.90 0.50
N LEU A 8 6.87 10.53 -0.67
CA LEU A 8 6.85 9.86 -1.96
C LEU A 8 7.86 8.70 -1.97
N SER A 9 8.88 8.75 -1.10
CA SER A 9 9.84 7.67 -0.88
C SER A 9 9.19 6.39 -0.37
N HIS A 10 8.20 6.47 0.55
CA HIS A 10 7.45 5.27 0.95
C HIS A 10 6.69 4.67 -0.22
N LYS A 11 6.01 5.50 -1.02
CA LYS A 11 5.36 5.01 -2.24
C LYS A 11 6.39 4.36 -3.15
N GLN A 12 7.52 5.01 -3.44
CA GLN A 12 8.54 4.52 -4.37
C GLN A 12 9.18 3.20 -3.94
N VAL A 13 9.52 3.05 -2.66
CA VAL A 13 10.06 1.79 -2.11
C VAL A 13 9.02 0.68 -2.23
N LEU A 14 7.76 1.01 -1.88
CA LEU A 14 6.67 0.05 -1.91
C LEU A 14 6.26 -0.30 -3.35
N ASP A 15 6.30 0.64 -4.29
CA ASP A 15 6.21 0.44 -5.74
C ASP A 15 7.28 -0.56 -6.20
N ALA A 16 8.54 -0.31 -5.84
CA ALA A 16 9.69 -1.13 -6.23
C ALA A 16 9.69 -2.54 -5.62
N MET A 17 9.03 -2.75 -4.49
CA MET A 17 8.87 -4.06 -3.86
C MET A 17 7.62 -4.78 -4.36
N LEU A 18 6.47 -4.09 -4.35
CA LEU A 18 5.17 -4.68 -4.60
C LEU A 18 4.90 -4.88 -6.08
N LEU A 19 5.25 -3.92 -6.97
CA LEU A 19 5.05 -4.11 -8.42
C LEU A 19 5.94 -5.20 -9.02
N LYS A 20 6.97 -5.67 -8.30
CA LYS A 20 7.74 -6.85 -8.72
C LYS A 20 6.97 -8.15 -8.59
N LEU A 21 5.90 -8.18 -7.80
CA LEU A 21 5.07 -9.35 -7.61
C LEU A 21 4.01 -9.39 -8.72
N SER A 22 3.99 -10.46 -9.51
CA SER A 22 2.98 -10.63 -10.56
C SER A 22 1.58 -10.68 -9.95
N GLY A 23 0.74 -9.73 -10.35
CA GLY A 23 -0.63 -9.60 -9.87
C GLY A 23 -0.85 -8.52 -8.81
N VAL A 24 0.18 -7.78 -8.41
CA VAL A 24 0.02 -6.57 -7.59
C VAL A 24 -0.25 -5.36 -8.47
N GLU A 25 -1.26 -4.59 -8.08
CA GLU A 25 -1.66 -3.33 -8.69
C GLU A 25 -1.60 -2.23 -7.62
N ALA A 26 -0.85 -1.17 -7.89
CA ALA A 26 -0.93 0.05 -7.11
C ALA A 26 -2.18 0.84 -7.52
N GLY A 27 -2.90 1.36 -6.53
CA GLY A 27 -4.09 2.18 -6.71
C GLY A 27 -4.19 3.22 -5.60
N GLU A 28 -5.33 3.89 -5.55
CA GLU A 28 -5.66 4.84 -4.50
C GLU A 28 -7.05 4.53 -3.98
N MET A 29 -7.22 4.54 -2.66
CA MET A 29 -8.53 4.40 -2.03
C MET A 29 -8.70 5.50 -1.01
N THR A 30 -9.77 6.29 -1.14
CA THR A 30 -10.13 7.35 -0.18
C THR A 30 -9.03 8.42 0.04
N GLY A 31 -8.24 8.74 -0.99
CA GLY A 31 -7.13 9.70 -0.89
C GLY A 31 -5.85 9.12 -0.27
N LEU A 32 -5.78 7.80 -0.12
CA LEU A 32 -4.65 7.05 0.43
C LEU A 32 -4.13 6.08 -0.62
N LEU A 33 -2.81 6.00 -0.78
CA LEU A 33 -2.19 5.06 -1.71
C LEU A 33 -2.47 3.64 -1.22
N ALA A 34 -3.02 2.80 -2.08
CA ALA A 34 -3.41 1.44 -1.76
C ALA A 34 -2.82 0.45 -2.76
N TYR A 35 -2.69 -0.80 -2.36
CA TYR A 35 -2.18 -1.87 -3.19
C TYR A 35 -3.14 -3.04 -3.15
N PHE A 36 -3.37 -3.62 -4.32
CA PHE A 36 -4.33 -4.66 -4.57
C PHE A 36 -3.63 -5.87 -5.18
N VAL A 37 -4.03 -7.07 -4.78
CA VAL A 37 -3.67 -8.31 -5.49
C VAL A 37 -4.95 -8.99 -5.92
N GLY A 38 -5.14 -9.21 -7.21
CA GLY A 38 -6.30 -9.93 -7.73
C GLY A 38 -7.65 -9.38 -7.22
N LYS A 39 -7.84 -8.05 -7.31
CA LYS A 39 -9.03 -7.31 -6.80
C LYS A 39 -9.21 -7.27 -5.28
N LYS A 40 -8.26 -7.75 -4.47
CA LYS A 40 -8.30 -7.63 -3.00
C LYS A 40 -7.25 -6.63 -2.53
N MET A 41 -7.67 -5.62 -1.76
CA MET A 41 -6.74 -4.70 -1.11
C MET A 41 -5.94 -5.45 -0.04
N PHE A 42 -4.62 -5.37 -0.13
CA PHE A 42 -3.71 -5.97 0.84
C PHE A 42 -2.82 -4.95 1.53
N ALA A 43 -2.57 -3.76 0.97
CA ALA A 43 -1.80 -2.74 1.67
C ALA A 43 -2.33 -1.33 1.41
N CYS A 44 -2.11 -0.40 2.34
CA CYS A 44 -2.39 1.02 2.19
C CYS A 44 -1.34 1.86 2.92
N ILE A 45 -1.02 3.04 2.39
CA ILE A 45 -0.11 4.00 2.99
C ILE A 45 -0.94 5.07 3.67
N CYS A 46 -0.79 5.19 4.99
CA CYS A 46 -1.53 6.12 5.83
C CYS A 46 -0.58 6.82 6.80
N ASN A 47 -0.58 8.16 6.80
CA ASN A 47 0.06 8.99 7.83
C ASN A 47 1.55 8.66 8.11
N GLY A 48 2.30 8.31 7.05
CA GLY A 48 3.72 7.94 7.16
C GLY A 48 4.00 6.47 7.51
N GLY A 49 2.97 5.63 7.60
CA GLY A 49 3.09 4.19 7.79
C GLY A 49 2.44 3.38 6.65
N VAL A 50 2.70 2.07 6.65
CA VAL A 50 2.09 1.11 5.72
C VAL A 50 1.21 0.15 6.53
N GLY A 51 -0.09 0.18 6.29
CA GLY A 51 -1.02 -0.83 6.77
C GLY A 51 -1.02 -2.01 5.81
N VAL A 52 -0.87 -3.23 6.31
CA VAL A 52 -0.94 -4.46 5.51
C VAL A 52 -2.05 -5.34 6.08
N ARG A 53 -2.97 -5.76 5.21
CA ARG A 53 -4.03 -6.69 5.51
C ARG A 53 -3.47 -8.10 5.40
N LEU A 54 -3.19 -8.69 6.55
CA LEU A 54 -2.81 -10.09 6.65
C LEU A 54 -4.06 -10.96 6.62
N SER A 55 -3.95 -12.14 5.99
CA SER A 55 -5.02 -13.13 6.03
C SER A 55 -5.05 -13.75 7.44
N ALA A 56 -6.24 -13.93 8.02
CA ALA A 56 -6.37 -14.58 9.33
C ALA A 56 -6.06 -16.10 9.28
N SER A 57 -5.86 -16.67 8.08
CA SER A 57 -5.53 -18.08 7.88
C SER A 57 -4.02 -18.28 7.86
N GLU A 58 -3.41 -18.14 9.03
CA GLU A 58 -2.09 -18.71 9.34
C GLU A 58 -2.18 -19.44 10.68
N PHE A 59 -3.03 -20.47 10.75
CA PHE A 59 -3.01 -21.52 11.79
C PHE A 59 -3.46 -22.85 11.19
#